data_AF-A0A962D7T0-F1
#
_entry.id   AF-A0A962D7T0-F1
#
_cell.length_a   1.000
_cell.length_b   1.000
_cell.length_c   1.000
_cell.angle_alpha   90.00
_cell.angle_beta   90.00
_cell.angle_gamma   90.00
#
_symmetry.space_group_name_H-M   'P 1'
#
loop_
_entity.id
_entity.type
_entity.pdbx_description
1 polymer ?
#
loop_
_entity_poly.entity_id
_entity_poly.type
_entity_poly.pdbx_seq_one_letter_code
_entity_poly.pdbx_strand_id
1 'polypeptide(L)'
;VQEHRYTFLQLDDMLKRHGLAFIDFSFIFPDVLGDFLRKYPGQENYRNFQLWDEFEKKRPEAFASMYQMWLCRAEDRDEILAGPKIINALEV
;
A
#
# COMPACT_ATOMS: atom_id res chain seq x y z
N VAL A 1 17.67 -14.72 -12.47
CA VAL A 1 16.28 -14.23 -12.34
C VAL A 1 16.34 -12.71 -12.29
N GLN A 2 15.54 -12.01 -13.09
CA GLN A 2 15.43 -10.54 -13.04
C GLN A 2 14.26 -10.15 -12.14
N GLU A 3 14.37 -8.99 -11.48
CA GLU A 3 13.25 -8.43 -10.72
C GLU A 3 12.13 -8.03 -11.69
N HIS A 4 10.92 -8.49 -11.40
CA HIS A 4 9.73 -8.12 -12.14
C HIS A 4 9.12 -6.87 -11.52
N ARG A 5 8.98 -5.81 -12.32
CA ARG A 5 8.28 -4.60 -11.90
C ARG A 5 6.78 -4.74 -12.17
N TYR A 6 5.99 -4.60 -11.11
CA TYR A 6 4.53 -4.56 -11.19
C TYR A 6 4.03 -3.14 -10.92
N THR A 7 2.98 -2.72 -11.62
CA THR A 7 2.24 -1.50 -11.25
C THR A 7 1.26 -1.80 -10.12
N PHE A 8 0.80 -0.77 -9.41
CA PHE A 8 -0.25 -0.92 -8.41
C PHE A 8 -1.51 -1.56 -8.96
N LEU A 9 -1.91 -1.28 -10.21
CA LEU A 9 -3.06 -1.95 -10.83
C LEU A 9 -2.83 -3.44 -11.07
N GLN A 10 -1.61 -3.83 -11.46
CA GLN A 10 -1.26 -5.25 -11.62
C GLN A 10 -1.23 -5.98 -10.28
N LEU A 11 -0.77 -5.31 -9.22
CA LEU A 11 -0.84 -5.84 -7.86
C LEU A 11 -2.29 -6.00 -7.42
N ASP A 12 -3.15 -5.00 -7.62
CA ASP A 12 -4.56 -5.05 -7.24
C ASP A 12 -5.28 -6.26 -7.86
N ASP A 13 -5.09 -6.45 -9.17
CA ASP A 13 -5.64 -7.59 -9.90
C ASP A 13 -5.09 -8.93 -9.38
N MET A 14 -3.77 -9.01 -9.16
CA MET A 14 -3.14 -10.22 -8.61
C MET A 14 -3.69 -10.57 -7.23
N LEU A 15 -3.80 -9.60 -6.33
CA LEU A 15 -4.31 -9.82 -4.98
C LEU A 15 -5.76 -10.32 -5.02
N LYS A 16 -6.61 -9.68 -5.83
CA LYS A 16 -8.00 -10.08 -6.03
C LYS A 16 -8.12 -11.52 -6.57
N ARG A 17 -7.32 -11.87 -7.58
CA ARG A 17 -7.30 -13.24 -8.15
C ARG A 17 -6.89 -14.31 -7.14
N HIS A 18 -6.11 -13.94 -6.12
CA HIS A 18 -5.64 -14.86 -5.09
C HIS A 18 -6.43 -14.76 -3.76
N GLY A 19 -7.52 -13.99 -3.71
CA GLY A 19 -8.31 -13.83 -2.49
C GLY A 19 -7.54 -13.13 -1.37
N LEU A 20 -6.59 -12.26 -1.73
CA LEU A 20 -5.80 -11.47 -0.80
C LEU A 20 -6.28 -10.02 -0.78
N ALA A 21 -6.12 -9.37 0.37
CA ALA A 21 -6.38 -7.96 0.52
C ALA A 21 -5.17 -7.22 1.10
N PHE A 22 -4.99 -5.98 0.63
CA PHE A 22 -3.99 -5.07 1.15
C PHE A 22 -4.41 -4.51 2.52
N ILE A 23 -3.47 -4.54 3.47
CA ILE A 23 -3.63 -3.98 4.82
C ILE A 23 -2.90 -2.64 4.93
N ASP A 24 -1.58 -2.65 4.74
CA ASP A 24 -0.71 -1.49 4.92
C ASP A 24 0.66 -1.72 4.25
N PHE A 25 1.42 -0.65 4.03
CA PHE A 25 2.84 -0.75 3.73
C PHE A 25 3.63 -1.00 5.01
N SER A 26 4.59 -1.92 4.96
CA SER A 26 5.54 -2.10 6.05
C SER A 26 6.55 -0.96 6.11
N PHE A 27 6.85 -0.34 4.97
CA PHE A 27 7.72 0.81 4.88
C PHE A 27 7.32 1.67 3.67
N ILE A 28 7.23 2.97 3.91
CA ILE A 28 7.15 3.99 2.88
C ILE A 28 7.91 5.21 3.38
N PHE A 29 8.62 5.91 2.50
CA PHE A 29 9.37 7.08 2.92
C PHE A 29 8.40 8.17 3.44
N PRO A 30 8.70 8.84 4.57
CA PRO A 30 7.79 9.82 5.16
C PRO A 30 7.43 10.99 4.25
N ASP A 31 8.35 11.42 3.38
CA ASP A 31 8.10 12.50 2.41
C ASP A 31 7.12 12.05 1.32
N VAL A 32 7.28 10.82 0.81
CA VAL A 32 6.37 10.19 -0.15
C VAL A 32 4.97 10.07 0.45
N LEU A 33 4.89 9.55 1.67
CA LEU A 33 3.62 9.40 2.39
C LEU A 33 2.96 10.76 2.65
N GLY A 34 3.73 11.74 3.13
CA GLY A 34 3.23 13.08 3.40
C GLY A 34 2.68 13.76 2.14
N ASP A 35 3.36 13.62 1.01
CA ASP A 35 2.90 14.17 -0.26
C ASP A 35 1.68 13.42 -0.80
N PHE A 36 1.63 12.10 -0.64
CA PHE A 36 0.45 11.31 -1.00
C PHE A 36 -0.78 11.76 -0.20
N LEU A 37 -0.67 11.82 1.13
CA LEU A 37 -1.79 12.19 2.01
C LEU A 37 -2.24 13.66 1.80
N ARG A 38 -1.32 14.56 1.44
CA ARG A 38 -1.66 15.93 1.07
C ARG A 38 -2.47 15.99 -0.22
N LYS A 39 -2.17 15.12 -1.18
CA LYS A 39 -2.82 15.08 -2.49
C LYS A 39 -4.15 14.31 -2.46
N TYR A 40 -4.23 13.27 -1.65
CA TYR A 40 -5.38 12.37 -1.55
C TYR A 40 -5.86 12.25 -0.10
N PRO A 41 -6.42 13.33 0.49
CA PRO A 41 -6.83 13.33 1.89
C PRO A 41 -7.96 12.34 2.15
N GLY A 42 -7.84 11.54 3.21
CA GLY A 42 -8.84 10.55 3.61
C GLY A 42 -8.19 9.30 4.21
N GLN A 43 -8.75 8.78 5.31
CA GLN A 43 -8.16 7.65 6.03
C GLN A 43 -8.09 6.37 5.19
N GLU A 44 -9.02 6.18 4.24
CA GLU A 44 -9.07 4.99 3.39
C GLU A 44 -8.36 5.15 2.04
N ASN A 45 -8.05 6.39 1.62
CA ASN A 45 -7.37 6.64 0.35
C ASN A 45 -5.98 6.01 0.30
N TYR A 46 -5.34 5.90 1.47
CA TYR A 46 -4.06 5.24 1.62
C TYR A 46 -4.09 3.74 1.24
N ARG A 47 -5.26 3.09 1.25
CA ARG A 47 -5.43 1.68 0.82
C ARG A 47 -5.93 1.54 -0.62
N ASN A 48 -6.05 2.64 -1.35
CA ASN A 48 -6.58 2.65 -2.71
C ASN A 48 -5.44 2.55 -3.73
N PHE A 49 -5.30 1.40 -4.38
CA PHE A 49 -4.23 1.15 -5.35
C PHE A 49 -4.37 2.01 -6.62
N GLN A 50 -5.57 2.44 -6.99
CA GLN A 50 -5.76 3.36 -8.11
C GLN A 50 -5.12 4.73 -7.81
N LEU A 51 -5.26 5.23 -6.58
CA LEU A 51 -4.64 6.50 -6.18
C LEU A 51 -3.12 6.39 -6.12
N TRP A 52 -2.59 5.25 -5.65
CA TRP A 52 -1.15 4.98 -5.68
C TRP A 52 -0.59 4.88 -7.11
N ASP A 53 -1.30 4.23 -8.03
CA ASP A 53 -0.92 4.16 -9.44
C ASP A 53 -0.86 5.56 -10.09
N GLU A 54 -1.87 6.40 -9.84
CA GLU A 54 -1.86 7.79 -10.30
C GLU A 54 -0.73 8.63 -9.70
N PHE A 55 -0.41 8.39 -8.43
CA PHE A 55 0.67 9.07 -7.73
C PHE A 55 2.03 8.66 -8.30
N GLU A 56 2.28 7.37 -8.46
CA GLU A 56 3.51 6.80 -9.04
C GLU A 56 3.78 7.34 -10.45
N LYS A 57 2.76 7.40 -11.31
CA LYS A 57 2.88 7.97 -12.67
C LYS A 57 3.38 9.41 -12.70
N LYS A 58 3.07 10.20 -11.66
CA LYS A 58 3.46 11.61 -11.53
C LYS A 58 4.77 11.78 -10.74
N ARG A 59 5.18 10.77 -9.97
CA ARG A 59 6.35 10.78 -9.10
C ARG A 59 7.06 9.42 -9.10
N PRO A 60 7.66 8.99 -10.23
CA PRO A 60 8.27 7.66 -10.34
C PRO A 60 9.40 7.42 -9.34
N GLU A 61 10.09 8.49 -8.93
CA GLU A 61 11.18 8.43 -7.96
C GLU A 61 10.71 8.10 -6.54
N ALA A 62 9.43 8.32 -6.23
CA ALA A 62 8.85 7.93 -4.95
C ALA A 62 8.84 6.40 -4.74
N PHE A 63 9.03 5.63 -5.81
CA PHE A 63 9.04 4.17 -5.82
C PHE A 63 10.33 3.60 -6.42
N ALA A 64 11.43 4.34 -6.30
CA ALA A 64 12.75 3.89 -6.76
C ALA A 64 13.31 2.70 -5.96
N SER A 65 12.72 2.39 -4.80
CA SER A 65 13.05 1.23 -3.96
C SER A 65 11.93 0.18 -3.94
N MET A 66 12.25 -1.04 -3.54
CA MET A 66 11.25 -2.10 -3.35
C MET A 66 10.27 -1.76 -2.22
N TYR A 67 8.98 -1.92 -2.48
CA TYR A 67 7.93 -1.79 -1.46
C TYR A 67 7.77 -3.11 -0.69
N GLN A 68 7.51 -2.99 0.61
CA GLN A 68 7.10 -4.10 1.46
C GLN A 68 5.70 -3.80 1.97
N MET A 69 4.81 -4.77 1.90
CA MET A 69 3.41 -4.62 2.30
C MET A 69 2.90 -5.82 3.06
N TRP A 70 1.92 -5.56 3.91
CA TRP A 70 1.17 -6.58 4.63
C TRP A 70 -0.11 -6.90 3.88
N LEU A 71 -0.33 -8.20 3.68
CA LEU A 71 -1.49 -8.76 3.02
C LEU A 71 -2.19 -9.71 3.99
N CYS A 72 -3.51 -9.81 3.88
CA CYS A 72 -4.31 -10.81 4.58
C CYS A 72 -5.19 -11.57 3.59
N ARG A 73 -5.88 -12.62 4.04
CA ARG A 73 -7.00 -13.15 3.25
C ARG A 73 -8.08 -12.07 3.20
N ALA A 74 -8.71 -11.92 2.05
CA ALA A 74 -9.70 -10.87 1.83
C ALA A 74 -10.88 -10.95 2.81
N GLU A 75 -11.28 -12.16 3.20
CA GLU A 75 -12.36 -12.41 4.18
C GLU A 75 -12.01 -11.96 5.61
N ASP A 76 -10.74 -11.93 6.00
CA ASP A 76 -10.32 -11.51 7.34
C ASP A 76 -10.09 -10.00 7.44
N ARG A 77 -10.14 -9.26 6.32
CA ARG A 77 -9.62 -7.89 6.23
C ARG A 77 -10.32 -6.95 7.20
N ASP A 78 -11.65 -6.98 7.20
CA ASP A 78 -12.44 -6.06 8.03
C ASP A 78 -12.25 -6.35 9.52
N GLU A 79 -12.10 -7.63 9.89
CA GLU A 79 -11.76 -8.03 11.26
C GLU A 79 -10.36 -7.54 11.67
N ILE A 80 -9.36 -7.70 10.80
CA ILE A 80 -7.99 -7.23 11.05
C ILE A 80 -7.95 -5.70 11.20
N LEU A 81 -8.69 -4.97 10.38
CA LEU A 81 -8.76 -3.51 10.44
C LEU A 81 -9.57 -3.00 11.64
N ALA A 82 -10.57 -3.77 12.10
CA ALA A 82 -11.35 -3.47 13.30
C ALA A 82 -10.66 -3.90 14.61
N GLY A 83 -9.70 -4.82 14.52
CA GLY A 83 -8.90 -5.30 15.65
C GLY A 83 -8.03 -4.22 16.27
N PRO A 84 -7.35 -4.52 17.39
CA PRO A 84 -6.36 -3.61 17.96
C PRO A 84 -5.35 -3.29 16.87
N LYS A 85 -5.18 -1.99 16.54
CA LYS A 85 -4.14 -1.59 15.60
C LYS A 85 -2.85 -2.21 16.10
N ILE A 86 -2.25 -3.12 15.33
CA ILE A 86 -0.87 -3.52 15.58
C ILE A 86 -0.07 -2.27 15.27
N ILE A 87 0.12 -1.44 16.30
CA ILE A 87 1.07 -0.35 16.28
C ILE A 87 2.42 -1.07 16.24
N ASN A 88 2.86 -1.43 15.04
CA ASN A 88 4.26 -1.77 14.86
C ASN A 88 5.03 -0.52 15.24
N ALA A 89 5.89 -0.69 16.24
CA ALA A 89 6.73 0.33 16.83
C ALA A 89 7.43 1.16 15.74
N LEU A 90 6.89 2.35 15.49
CA LEU A 90 7.66 3.53 15.15
C LEU A 90 7.78 4.37 16.43
N GLU A 91 8.29 3.75 17.49
CA GLU A 91 9.07 4.47 18.49
C GLU A 91 10.53 4.44 18.00
N VAL A 92 10.90 5.46 17.23
CA VAL A 92 12.26 6.01 17.20
C VAL A 92 12.12 7.53 17.20
#